data_AF-A0A6J6D8E6-F1
#
_entry.id   AF-A0A6J6D8E6-F1
#
_cell.length_a   1.000
_cell.length_b   1.000
_cell.length_c   1.000
_cell.angle_alpha   90.00
_cell.angle_beta   90.00
_cell.angle_gamma   90.00
#
_symmetry.space_group_name_H-M   'P 1'
#
loop_
_entity.id
_entity.type
_entity.pdbx_description
1 polymer ?
#
loop_
_entity_poly.entity_id
_entity_poly.type
_entity_poly.pdbx_seq_one_letter_code
_entity_poly.pdbx_strand_id
1 'polypeptide(L)'
;MQSSTEFQNEFDSARSSDIRSLEARSSETVRRVAALISAGLPAQQAHQICEEEISRMPSADAKQFELVWSLAQQLGGPVVLALNRIIEVFERSDKNAKEVELAFAGPQSTSKLVMGLPVVALALAQLTGMNPFGAIVGSLLGLLSVCLGAGLLVTGHYWTKRLLAKALPQGLDPGAYLDCVLIGLQAGLPLDGARETAEQNFKRVFSADFSEQDVAALDEAAELSRTTGAALTQIILSSADRVREDLRFQISNRIARLSVKLMIPLGVAVLPAFILLSIVPIAISLLSNSQQ
;
A
#
# COMPACT_ATOMS: atom_id res chain seq x y z
N MET A 1 -12.46 -27.16 -8.22
CA MET A 1 -12.42 -26.29 -7.01
C MET A 1 -10.99 -25.86 -6.61
N GLN A 2 -9.91 -26.56 -7.00
CA GLN A 2 -8.52 -26.08 -6.86
C GLN A 2 -8.20 -24.87 -7.78
N SER A 3 -8.75 -24.86 -9.00
CA SER A 3 -8.49 -23.81 -9.99
C SER A 3 -9.00 -22.42 -9.57
N SER A 4 -10.05 -22.32 -8.73
CA SER A 4 -10.62 -21.03 -8.31
C SER A 4 -9.80 -20.31 -7.24
N THR A 5 -9.08 -21.04 -6.39
CA THR A 5 -8.21 -20.48 -5.33
C THR A 5 -6.83 -20.06 -5.83
N GLU A 6 -6.30 -20.75 -6.84
CA GLU A 6 -5.08 -20.36 -7.55
C GLU A 6 -5.33 -19.09 -8.37
N PHE A 7 -6.45 -19.03 -9.09
CA PHE A 7 -6.89 -17.84 -9.82
C PHE A 7 -7.07 -16.63 -8.91
N GLN A 8 -7.65 -16.80 -7.70
CA GLN A 8 -7.89 -15.69 -6.77
C GLN A 8 -6.59 -15.13 -6.17
N ASN A 9 -5.61 -16.00 -5.88
CA ASN A 9 -4.28 -15.59 -5.39
C ASN A 9 -3.47 -14.87 -6.48
N GLU A 10 -3.57 -15.34 -7.72
CA GLU A 10 -2.97 -14.68 -8.88
C GLU A 10 -3.65 -13.32 -9.14
N PHE A 11 -4.98 -13.24 -8.99
CA PHE A 11 -5.75 -11.98 -9.12
C PHE A 11 -5.44 -10.95 -8.04
N ASP A 12 -5.25 -11.37 -6.78
CA ASP A 12 -4.95 -10.44 -5.68
C ASP A 12 -3.49 -10.00 -5.67
N SER A 13 -2.57 -10.90 -6.05
CA SER A 13 -1.17 -10.54 -6.30
C SER A 13 -1.06 -9.59 -7.49
N ALA A 14 -1.79 -9.88 -8.59
CA ALA A 14 -1.87 -9.05 -9.78
C ALA A 14 -2.48 -7.67 -9.47
N ARG A 15 -3.62 -7.60 -8.77
CA ARG A 15 -4.24 -6.32 -8.39
C ARG A 15 -3.33 -5.48 -7.48
N SER A 16 -2.56 -6.12 -6.61
CA SER A 16 -1.62 -5.44 -5.74
C SER A 16 -0.37 -4.97 -6.51
N SER A 17 0.13 -5.76 -7.47
CA SER A 17 1.22 -5.33 -8.37
C SER A 17 0.76 -4.25 -9.35
N ASP A 18 -0.49 -4.32 -9.80
CA ASP A 18 -1.10 -3.35 -10.71
C ASP A 18 -1.21 -2.00 -10.00
N ILE A 19 -1.79 -1.94 -8.80
CA ILE A 19 -1.87 -0.69 -8.02
C ILE A 19 -0.48 -0.10 -7.77
N ARG A 20 0.53 -0.91 -7.42
CA ARG A 20 1.93 -0.46 -7.24
C ARG A 20 2.59 0.02 -8.52
N SER A 21 2.32 -0.64 -9.64
CA SER A 21 2.80 -0.22 -10.96
C SER A 21 2.15 1.10 -11.38
N LEU A 22 0.93 1.37 -10.90
CA LEU A 22 0.20 2.60 -11.17
C LEU A 22 0.72 3.75 -10.29
N GLU A 23 1.03 3.54 -9.00
CA GLU A 23 1.66 4.56 -8.14
C GLU A 23 3.02 5.02 -8.70
N ALA A 24 3.87 4.06 -9.09
CA ALA A 24 5.16 4.35 -9.72
C ALA A 24 5.03 5.09 -11.06
N ARG A 25 3.91 4.89 -11.76
CA ARG A 25 3.59 5.63 -13.00
C ARG A 25 3.09 7.04 -12.69
N SER A 26 2.42 7.28 -11.56
CA SER A 26 1.94 8.61 -11.19
C SER A 26 3.09 9.62 -11.11
N SER A 27 4.16 9.29 -10.37
CA SER A 27 5.32 10.19 -10.23
C SER A 27 6.03 10.45 -11.57
N GLU A 28 6.19 9.41 -12.40
CA GLU A 28 6.79 9.51 -13.74
C GLU A 28 5.93 10.37 -14.70
N THR A 29 4.62 10.16 -14.72
CA THR A 29 3.69 10.93 -15.55
C THR A 29 3.71 12.40 -15.15
N VAL A 30 3.64 12.73 -13.86
CA VAL A 30 3.71 14.14 -13.42
C VAL A 30 5.07 14.75 -13.73
N ARG A 31 6.16 13.99 -13.57
CA ARG A 31 7.52 14.42 -13.95
C ARG A 31 7.61 14.74 -15.44
N ARG A 32 6.96 13.94 -16.29
CA ARG A 32 6.88 14.19 -17.74
C ARG A 32 6.11 15.46 -18.06
N VAL A 33 4.96 15.69 -17.41
CA VAL A 33 4.19 16.94 -17.55
C VAL A 33 5.04 18.14 -17.15
N ALA A 34 5.70 18.09 -15.98
CA ALA A 34 6.59 19.16 -15.52
C ALA A 34 7.74 19.42 -16.50
N ALA A 35 8.39 18.37 -17.01
CA ALA A 35 9.48 18.46 -17.97
C ALA A 35 9.04 19.10 -19.30
N LEU A 36 7.85 18.77 -19.81
CA LEU A 36 7.29 19.40 -21.02
C LEU A 36 7.06 20.89 -20.82
N ILE A 37 6.50 21.29 -19.67
CA ILE A 37 6.28 22.72 -19.35
C ILE A 37 7.62 23.44 -19.19
N SER A 38 8.60 22.85 -18.51
CA SER A 38 9.96 23.39 -18.40
C SER A 38 10.67 23.53 -19.74
N ALA A 39 10.36 22.66 -20.70
CA ALA A 39 10.85 22.75 -22.08
C ALA A 39 10.15 23.85 -22.92
N GLY A 40 9.19 24.57 -22.34
CA GLY A 40 8.50 25.71 -22.95
C GLY A 40 7.15 25.37 -23.58
N LEU A 41 6.62 24.16 -23.41
CA LEU A 41 5.26 23.87 -23.88
C LEU A 41 4.22 24.58 -22.98
N PRO A 42 3.13 25.11 -23.58
CA PRO A 42 1.97 25.55 -22.82
C PRO A 42 1.44 24.43 -21.92
N ALA A 43 1.07 24.78 -20.69
CA ALA A 43 0.65 23.80 -19.68
C ALA A 43 -0.54 22.94 -20.15
N GLN A 44 -1.54 23.54 -20.79
CA GLN A 44 -2.67 22.79 -21.32
C GLN A 44 -2.27 21.78 -22.40
N GLN A 45 -1.29 22.11 -23.24
CA GLN A 45 -0.75 21.20 -24.25
C GLN A 45 0.04 20.05 -23.61
N ALA A 46 0.87 20.34 -22.60
CA ALA A 46 1.59 19.32 -21.85
C ALA A 46 0.64 18.32 -21.16
N HIS A 47 -0.47 18.82 -20.59
CA HIS A 47 -1.52 17.98 -20.01
C HIS A 47 -2.19 17.09 -21.07
N GLN A 48 -2.53 17.63 -22.25
CA GLN A 48 -3.13 16.86 -23.35
C GLN A 48 -2.21 15.74 -23.85
N ILE A 49 -0.90 16.02 -23.99
CA ILE A 49 0.09 15.00 -24.40
C ILE A 49 0.12 13.82 -23.43
N CYS A 50 -0.08 14.08 -22.13
CA CYS A 50 -0.05 13.07 -21.08
C CYS A 50 -1.45 12.61 -20.63
N GLU A 51 -2.52 12.97 -21.34
CA GLU A 51 -3.91 12.74 -20.89
C GLU A 51 -4.22 11.26 -20.65
N GLU A 52 -3.77 10.38 -21.55
CA GLU A 52 -3.97 8.94 -21.41
C GLU A 52 -3.26 8.38 -20.16
N GLU A 53 -2.04 8.86 -19.89
CA GLU A 53 -1.26 8.44 -18.71
C GLU A 53 -1.90 8.96 -17.41
N ILE A 54 -2.35 10.22 -17.41
CA ILE A 54 -3.06 10.85 -16.29
C ILE A 54 -4.37 10.08 -15.98
N SER A 55 -5.12 9.68 -17.01
CA SER A 55 -6.38 8.94 -16.86
C SER A 55 -6.23 7.55 -16.22
N ARG A 56 -5.01 6.99 -16.23
CA ARG A 56 -4.69 5.68 -15.65
C ARG A 56 -4.21 5.78 -14.20
N MET A 57 -4.00 6.99 -13.66
CA MET A 57 -3.56 7.17 -12.29
C MET A 57 -4.57 6.58 -11.29
N PRO A 58 -4.10 6.08 -10.13
CA PRO A 58 -4.98 5.76 -9.01
C PRO A 58 -5.84 6.97 -8.63
N SER A 59 -7.09 6.73 -8.23
CA SER A 59 -8.05 7.83 -7.95
C SER A 59 -7.57 8.84 -6.87
N ALA A 60 -6.71 8.42 -5.94
CA ALA A 60 -6.14 9.31 -4.93
C ALA A 60 -5.12 10.27 -5.56
N ASP A 61 -4.16 9.74 -6.32
CA ASP A 61 -3.14 10.49 -7.03
C ASP A 61 -3.76 11.41 -8.08
N ALA A 62 -4.74 10.92 -8.83
CA ALA A 62 -5.46 11.71 -9.82
C ALA A 62 -6.13 12.95 -9.20
N LYS A 63 -6.78 12.78 -8.04
CA LYS A 63 -7.37 13.90 -7.29
C LYS A 63 -6.29 14.86 -6.79
N GLN A 64 -5.19 14.34 -6.24
CA GLN A 64 -4.11 15.20 -5.75
C GLN A 64 -3.47 16.01 -6.89
N PHE A 65 -3.26 15.39 -8.05
CA PHE A 65 -2.79 16.05 -9.25
C PHE A 65 -3.79 17.11 -9.73
N GLU A 66 -5.08 16.77 -9.82
CA GLU A 66 -6.14 17.71 -10.25
C GLU A 66 -6.18 18.95 -9.35
N LEU A 67 -6.08 18.76 -8.03
CA LEU A 67 -6.05 19.85 -7.06
C LEU A 67 -4.89 20.81 -7.33
N VAL A 68 -3.67 20.28 -7.37
CA VAL A 68 -2.44 21.06 -7.60
C VAL A 68 -2.48 21.74 -8.98
N TRP A 69 -2.90 21.00 -10.01
CA TRP A 69 -3.01 21.49 -11.37
C TRP A 69 -4.02 22.63 -11.49
N SER A 70 -5.24 22.44 -10.98
CA SER A 70 -6.32 23.43 -11.06
C SER A 70 -5.99 24.70 -10.29
N LEU A 71 -5.40 24.59 -9.09
CA LEU A 71 -4.94 25.74 -8.30
C LEU A 71 -3.84 26.51 -9.05
N ALA A 72 -2.82 25.81 -9.56
CA ALA A 72 -1.73 26.46 -10.27
C ALA A 72 -2.20 27.17 -11.56
N GLN A 73 -3.14 26.57 -12.30
CA GLN A 73 -3.75 27.18 -13.48
C GLN A 73 -4.63 28.38 -13.13
N GLN A 74 -5.52 28.22 -12.14
CA GLN A 74 -6.45 29.27 -11.72
C GLN A 74 -5.72 30.53 -11.25
N LEU A 75 -4.61 30.35 -10.54
CA LEU A 75 -3.85 31.44 -9.94
C LEU A 75 -2.72 31.96 -10.83
N GLY A 76 -2.43 31.30 -11.96
CA GLY A 76 -1.29 31.64 -12.83
C GLY A 76 0.07 31.52 -12.13
N GLY A 77 0.13 30.76 -11.03
CA GLY A 77 1.33 30.58 -10.21
C GLY A 77 2.38 29.68 -10.87
N PRO A 78 3.53 29.46 -10.20
CA PRO A 78 4.63 28.66 -10.75
C PRO A 78 4.26 27.16 -10.81
N VAL A 79 3.54 26.75 -11.86
CA VAL A 79 3.02 25.39 -12.03
C VAL A 79 4.09 24.32 -11.91
N VAL A 80 5.29 24.54 -12.46
CA VAL A 80 6.40 23.58 -12.38
C VAL A 80 6.84 23.35 -10.93
N LEU A 81 6.82 24.40 -10.10
CA LEU A 81 7.21 24.27 -8.69
C LEU A 81 6.16 23.49 -7.90
N ALA A 82 4.87 23.73 -8.17
CA ALA A 82 3.77 22.96 -7.61
C ALA A 82 3.80 21.49 -8.06
N LEU A 83 4.12 21.23 -9.34
CA LEU A 83 4.29 19.87 -9.88
C LEU A 83 5.50 19.14 -9.26
N ASN A 84 6.63 19.83 -9.09
CA ASN A 84 7.79 19.25 -8.41
C ASN A 84 7.45 18.82 -6.98
N ARG A 85 6.61 19.59 -6.28
CA ARG A 85 6.17 19.24 -4.94
C ARG A 85 5.35 17.96 -4.91
N ILE A 86 4.35 17.81 -5.78
CA ILE A 86 3.55 16.58 -5.83
C ILE A 86 4.37 15.37 -6.32
N ILE A 87 5.38 15.57 -7.19
CA ILE A 87 6.32 14.51 -7.57
C ILE A 87 7.02 13.96 -6.33
N GLU A 88 7.52 14.83 -5.42
CA GLU A 88 8.13 14.38 -4.17
C GLU A 88 7.15 13.60 -3.29
N VAL A 89 5.87 14.00 -3.24
CA VAL A 89 4.84 13.29 -2.49
C VAL A 89 4.60 11.89 -3.06
N PHE A 90 4.45 11.76 -4.38
CA PHE A 90 4.27 10.47 -5.04
C PHE A 90 5.50 9.56 -4.88
N GLU A 91 6.71 10.10 -5.05
CA GLU A 91 7.93 9.33 -4.81
C GLU A 91 8.09 8.86 -3.36
N ARG A 92 7.64 9.65 -2.38
CA ARG A 92 7.60 9.23 -0.97
C ARG A 92 6.58 8.12 -0.76
N SER A 93 5.42 8.20 -1.40
CA SER A 93 4.42 7.12 -1.37
C SER A 93 5.00 5.81 -1.92
N ASP A 94 5.66 5.86 -3.08
CA ASP A 94 6.31 4.72 -3.71
C ASP A 94 7.38 4.09 -2.81
N LYS A 95 8.21 4.93 -2.16
CA LYS A 95 9.24 4.47 -1.21
C LYS A 95 8.61 3.80 0.00
N ASN A 96 7.54 4.37 0.56
CA ASN A 96 6.81 3.79 1.69
C ASN A 96 6.21 2.42 1.31
N ALA A 97 5.66 2.27 0.11
CA ALA A 97 5.14 0.99 -0.38
C ALA A 97 6.24 -0.08 -0.51
N LYS A 98 7.44 0.31 -0.96
CA LYS A 98 8.61 -0.58 -1.01
C LYS A 98 9.12 -0.96 0.38
N GLU A 99 9.12 -0.04 1.34
CA GLU A 99 9.47 -0.34 2.74
C GLU A 99 8.54 -1.39 3.36
N VAL A 100 7.23 -1.30 3.08
CA VAL A 100 6.23 -2.31 3.48
C VAL A 100 6.63 -3.68 2.93
N GLU A 101 6.94 -3.78 1.64
CA GLU A 101 7.31 -5.04 0.99
C GLU A 101 8.57 -5.65 1.62
N LEU A 102 9.62 -4.85 1.79
CA LEU A 102 10.88 -5.28 2.41
C LEU A 102 10.67 -5.79 3.84
N ALA A 103 9.82 -5.11 4.62
CA ALA A 103 9.52 -5.50 6.01
C ALA A 103 8.75 -6.83 6.13
N PHE A 104 8.03 -7.24 5.08
CA PHE A 104 7.25 -8.47 5.06
C PHE A 104 7.89 -9.61 4.25
N ALA A 105 8.95 -9.34 3.47
CA ALA A 105 9.66 -10.33 2.69
C ALA A 105 10.22 -11.48 3.55
N GLY A 106 10.75 -11.17 4.73
CA GLY A 106 11.28 -12.17 5.68
C GLY A 106 10.23 -13.16 6.17
N PRO A 107 9.16 -12.69 6.87
CA PRO A 107 8.07 -13.54 7.34
C PRO A 107 7.38 -14.36 6.23
N GLN A 108 7.24 -13.80 5.02
CA GLN A 108 6.64 -14.53 3.91
C GLN A 108 7.55 -15.60 3.31
N SER A 109 8.85 -15.35 3.21
CA SER A 109 9.78 -16.31 2.59
C SER A 109 9.88 -17.59 3.40
N THR A 110 9.99 -17.48 4.73
CA THR A 110 10.03 -18.66 5.62
C THR A 110 8.69 -19.39 5.64
N SER A 111 7.57 -18.66 5.65
CA SER A 111 6.22 -19.22 5.54
C SER A 111 6.05 -20.13 4.33
N LYS A 112 6.49 -19.68 3.14
CA LYS A 112 6.34 -20.45 1.90
C LYS A 112 7.08 -21.78 1.97
N LEU A 113 8.26 -21.79 2.59
CA LEU A 113 9.03 -23.03 2.80
C LEU A 113 8.28 -23.99 3.73
N VAL A 114 7.76 -23.51 4.87
CA VAL A 114 7.05 -24.37 5.83
C VAL A 114 5.72 -24.87 5.25
N MET A 115 5.00 -24.03 4.49
CA MET A 115 3.77 -24.44 3.79
C MET A 115 4.02 -25.50 2.70
N GLY A 116 5.22 -25.55 2.11
CA GLY A 116 5.62 -26.61 1.18
C GLY A 116 6.03 -27.92 1.84
N LEU A 117 6.35 -27.90 3.14
CA LEU A 117 6.84 -29.07 3.87
C LEU A 117 5.88 -30.28 3.88
N PRO A 118 4.54 -30.12 4.05
CA PRO A 118 3.62 -31.25 3.95
C PRO A 118 3.72 -32.00 2.63
N VAL A 119 3.87 -31.27 1.52
CA VAL A 119 3.96 -31.86 0.18
C VAL A 119 5.26 -32.66 0.04
N VAL A 120 6.38 -32.11 0.52
CA VAL A 120 7.67 -32.81 0.53
C VAL A 120 7.62 -34.05 1.42
N ALA A 121 7.01 -33.96 2.60
CA ALA A 121 6.86 -35.08 3.53
C ALA A 121 6.02 -36.22 2.92
N LEU A 122 4.90 -35.89 2.28
CA LEU A 122 4.06 -36.87 1.58
C LEU A 122 4.78 -37.50 0.38
N ALA A 123 5.54 -36.71 -0.38
CA ALA A 123 6.33 -37.23 -1.51
C ALA A 123 7.39 -38.23 -1.04
N LEU A 124 8.15 -37.90 0.01
CA LEU A 124 9.13 -38.81 0.59
C LEU A 124 8.47 -40.07 1.18
N ALA A 125 7.31 -39.93 1.81
CA ALA A 125 6.54 -41.07 2.31
C ALA A 125 6.03 -41.98 1.18
N GLN A 126 5.63 -41.41 0.05
CA GLN A 126 5.26 -42.19 -1.12
C GLN A 126 6.46 -42.93 -1.72
N LEU A 127 7.62 -42.27 -1.83
CA LEU A 127 8.85 -42.86 -2.37
C LEU A 127 9.41 -43.98 -1.50
N THR A 128 9.21 -43.91 -0.19
CA THR A 128 9.60 -44.97 0.77
C THR A 128 8.62 -46.15 0.79
N GLY A 129 7.54 -46.09 0.00
CA GLY A 129 6.56 -47.17 -0.09
C GLY A 129 5.47 -47.13 1.00
N MET A 130 5.41 -46.07 1.82
CA MET A 130 4.36 -45.94 2.83
C MET A 130 2.99 -45.61 2.24
N ASN A 131 2.84 -45.40 0.93
CA ASN A 131 1.57 -45.17 0.22
C ASN A 131 0.53 -44.24 0.92
N PRO A 132 0.91 -43.04 1.41
CA PRO A 132 -0.03 -42.13 2.08
C PRO A 132 -1.22 -41.72 1.21
N PHE A 133 -1.06 -41.68 -0.11
CA PHE A 133 -2.17 -41.38 -1.03
C PHE A 133 -3.27 -42.43 -0.96
N GLY A 134 -2.90 -43.72 -0.85
CA GLY A 134 -3.84 -44.81 -0.62
C GLY A 134 -4.60 -44.65 0.70
N ALA A 135 -3.92 -44.21 1.77
CA ALA A 135 -4.57 -43.95 3.06
C ALA A 135 -5.54 -42.77 3.01
N ILE A 136 -5.24 -41.71 2.26
CA ILE A 136 -6.11 -40.54 2.13
C ILE A 136 -7.41 -40.89 1.38
N VAL A 137 -7.31 -41.67 0.29
CA VAL A 137 -8.46 -42.03 -0.53
C VAL A 137 -9.24 -43.21 0.07
N GLY A 138 -8.54 -44.15 0.69
CA GLY A 138 -9.11 -45.38 1.24
C GLY A 138 -9.64 -45.28 2.67
N SER A 139 -9.26 -44.26 3.45
CA SER A 139 -9.70 -44.10 4.84
C SER A 139 -10.46 -42.80 5.06
N LEU A 140 -11.66 -42.92 5.66
CA LEU A 140 -12.48 -41.76 6.04
C LEU A 140 -11.73 -40.84 7.02
N LEU A 141 -10.93 -41.41 7.92
CA LEU A 141 -10.10 -40.65 8.87
C LEU A 141 -8.97 -39.88 8.14
N GLY A 142 -8.39 -40.49 7.10
CA GLY A 142 -7.36 -39.86 6.26
C GLY A 142 -7.92 -38.64 5.53
N LEU A 143 -9.06 -38.81 4.85
CA LEU A 143 -9.73 -37.73 4.12
C LEU A 143 -10.18 -36.60 5.04
N LEU A 144 -10.77 -36.91 6.20
CA LEU A 144 -11.17 -35.90 7.18
C LEU A 144 -9.96 -35.09 7.69
N SER A 145 -8.83 -35.75 7.98
CA SER A 145 -7.63 -35.05 8.43
C SER A 145 -7.10 -34.08 7.36
N VAL A 146 -7.07 -34.50 6.10
CA VAL A 146 -6.62 -33.66 4.97
C VAL A 146 -7.55 -32.48 4.77
N CYS A 147 -8.87 -32.69 4.80
CA CYS A 147 -9.85 -31.61 4.69
C CYS A 147 -9.69 -30.59 5.82
N LEU A 148 -9.50 -31.05 7.07
CA LEU A 148 -9.34 -30.17 8.23
C LEU A 148 -8.02 -29.38 8.16
N GLY A 149 -6.93 -30.04 7.77
CA GLY A 149 -5.63 -29.40 7.57
C GLY A 149 -5.65 -28.37 6.44
N ALA A 150 -6.28 -28.69 5.31
CA ALA A 150 -6.48 -27.75 4.20
C ALA A 150 -7.33 -26.55 4.62
N GLY A 151 -8.41 -26.77 5.38
CA GLY A 151 -9.25 -25.70 5.94
C GLY A 151 -8.47 -24.76 6.86
N LEU A 152 -7.59 -25.30 7.70
CA LEU A 152 -6.69 -24.50 8.54
C LEU A 152 -5.76 -23.62 7.71
N LEU A 153 -5.13 -24.17 6.66
CA LEU A 153 -4.24 -23.40 5.77
C LEU A 153 -4.99 -22.27 5.07
N VAL A 154 -6.18 -22.54 4.53
CA VAL A 154 -7.02 -21.51 3.88
C VAL A 154 -7.38 -20.39 4.86
N THR A 155 -7.74 -20.74 6.10
CA THR A 155 -8.06 -19.76 7.15
C THR A 155 -6.84 -18.92 7.53
N GLY A 156 -5.68 -19.56 7.72
CA GLY A 156 -4.41 -18.87 8.01
C GLY A 156 -3.98 -17.93 6.88
N HIS A 157 -4.17 -18.35 5.62
CA HIS A 157 -3.90 -17.53 4.45
C HIS A 157 -4.81 -16.30 4.38
N TYR A 158 -6.12 -16.49 4.60
CA TYR A 158 -7.07 -15.38 4.63
C TYR A 158 -6.77 -14.38 5.75
N TRP A 159 -6.40 -14.86 6.94
CA TRP A 159 -6.03 -14.01 8.07
C TRP A 159 -4.77 -13.17 7.77
N THR A 160 -3.73 -13.80 7.21
CA THR A 160 -2.49 -13.15 6.76
C THR A 160 -2.80 -12.05 5.74
N LYS A 161 -3.59 -12.35 4.72
CA LYS A 161 -3.99 -11.38 3.68
C LYS A 161 -4.75 -10.19 4.29
N ARG A 162 -5.65 -10.44 5.23
CA ARG A 162 -6.42 -9.39 5.93
C ARG A 162 -5.52 -8.50 6.80
N LEU A 163 -4.48 -9.04 7.42
CA LEU A 163 -3.50 -8.26 8.19
C LEU A 163 -2.65 -7.38 7.26
N LEU A 164 -2.27 -7.91 6.10
CA LEU A 164 -1.45 -7.18 5.12
C LEU A 164 -2.24 -6.05 4.43
N ALA A 165 -3.51 -6.29 4.09
CA ALA A 165 -4.38 -5.27 3.49
C ALA A 165 -4.60 -4.06 4.41
N LYS A 166 -4.54 -4.24 5.73
CA LYS A 166 -4.61 -3.15 6.72
C LYS A 166 -3.29 -2.38 6.89
N ALA A 167 -2.20 -2.90 6.34
CA ALA A 167 -0.86 -2.31 6.46
C ALA A 167 -0.56 -1.30 5.36
N LEU A 168 -1.24 -1.40 4.21
CA LEU A 168 -1.04 -0.46 3.10
C LEU A 168 -1.59 0.91 3.48
N PRO A 169 -0.79 1.99 3.32
CA PRO A 169 -1.30 3.34 3.44
C PRO A 169 -2.42 3.53 2.42
N GLN A 170 -3.62 3.86 2.89
CA GLN A 170 -4.70 4.34 2.04
C GLN A 170 -5.22 5.61 2.68
N GLY A 171 -5.08 6.72 2.00
CA GLY A 171 -5.51 7.99 2.53
C GLY A 171 -5.10 9.18 1.70
N LEU A 172 -5.77 10.28 1.99
CA LEU A 172 -5.40 11.61 1.54
C LEU A 172 -4.02 11.97 2.09
N ASP A 173 -3.18 12.61 1.27
CA ASP A 173 -1.89 13.13 1.74
C ASP A 173 -2.11 14.17 2.86
N PRO A 174 -1.53 13.96 4.06
CA PRO A 174 -1.83 14.80 5.21
C PRO A 174 -1.22 16.21 5.10
N GLY A 175 -0.31 16.45 4.14
CA GLY A 175 0.21 17.80 3.86
C GLY A 175 -0.51 18.52 2.71
N ALA A 176 -1.52 17.89 2.08
CA ALA A 176 -2.12 18.41 0.86
C ALA A 176 -2.80 19.78 1.04
N TYR A 177 -3.44 20.02 2.19
CA TYR A 177 -4.03 21.32 2.50
C TYR A 177 -2.97 22.43 2.60
N LEU A 178 -1.89 22.18 3.34
CA LEU A 178 -0.80 23.14 3.51
C LEU A 178 -0.10 23.45 2.17
N ASP A 179 0.06 22.44 1.31
CA ASP A 179 0.60 22.65 -0.04
C ASP A 179 -0.36 23.51 -0.91
N CYS A 180 -1.68 23.40 -0.76
CA CYS A 180 -2.63 24.28 -1.47
C CYS A 180 -2.48 25.75 -1.05
N VAL A 181 -2.37 25.98 0.26
CA VAL A 181 -2.12 27.33 0.80
C VAL A 181 -0.78 27.86 0.31
N LEU A 182 0.25 27.00 0.28
CA LEU A 182 1.57 27.34 -0.24
C LEU A 182 1.51 27.76 -1.72
N ILE A 183 0.78 27.04 -2.57
CA ILE A 183 0.56 27.40 -3.98
C ILE A 183 -0.09 28.79 -4.07
N GLY A 184 -1.10 29.06 -3.24
CA GLY A 184 -1.76 30.37 -3.16
C GLY A 184 -0.79 31.51 -2.82
N LEU A 185 0.03 31.31 -1.78
CA LEU A 185 1.05 32.27 -1.36
C LEU A 185 2.11 32.49 -2.45
N GLN A 186 2.54 31.42 -3.12
CA GLN A 186 3.52 31.49 -4.21
C GLN A 186 2.99 32.17 -5.47
N ALA A 187 1.67 32.15 -5.68
CA ALA A 187 0.99 32.94 -6.69
C ALA A 187 0.82 34.42 -6.29
N GLY A 188 1.23 34.80 -5.08
CA GLY A 188 1.19 36.18 -4.59
C GLY A 188 -0.07 36.56 -3.82
N LEU A 189 -0.93 35.59 -3.46
CA LEU A 189 -2.08 35.87 -2.61
C LEU A 189 -1.65 36.21 -1.17
N PRO A 190 -2.38 37.11 -0.48
CA PRO A 190 -2.25 37.24 0.97
C PRO A 190 -2.70 35.95 1.67
N LEU A 191 -2.25 35.72 2.91
CA LEU A 191 -2.53 34.49 3.66
C LEU A 191 -4.02 34.15 3.71
N ASP A 192 -4.88 35.12 4.01
CA ASP A 192 -6.33 34.89 4.11
C ASP A 192 -6.94 34.46 2.76
N GLY A 193 -6.50 35.08 1.67
CA GLY A 193 -6.95 34.72 0.31
C GLY A 193 -6.40 33.38 -0.15
N ALA A 194 -5.15 33.05 0.21
CA ALA A 194 -4.55 31.75 -0.07
C ALA A 194 -5.28 30.63 0.71
N ARG A 195 -5.62 30.90 1.97
CA ARG A 195 -6.43 30.01 2.81
C ARG A 195 -7.79 29.77 2.20
N GLU A 196 -8.57 30.81 1.93
CA GLU A 196 -9.91 30.69 1.36
C GLU A 196 -9.91 29.91 0.03
N THR A 197 -8.95 30.21 -0.86
CA THR A 197 -8.83 29.51 -2.15
C THR A 197 -8.46 28.04 -1.98
N ALA A 198 -7.59 27.72 -1.02
CA ALA A 198 -7.21 26.35 -0.70
C ALA A 198 -8.41 25.57 -0.13
N GLU A 199 -9.15 26.14 0.82
CA GLU A 199 -10.33 25.51 1.44
C GLU A 199 -11.39 25.17 0.38
N GLN A 200 -11.70 26.11 -0.52
CA GLN A 200 -12.68 25.92 -1.60
C GLN A 200 -12.26 24.79 -2.57
N ASN A 201 -11.02 24.81 -3.04
CA ASN A 201 -10.53 23.82 -4.01
C ASN A 201 -10.34 22.44 -3.38
N PHE A 202 -9.85 22.38 -2.14
CA PHE A 202 -9.68 21.12 -1.41
C PHE A 202 -11.03 20.41 -1.23
N LYS A 203 -12.05 21.14 -0.80
CA LYS A 203 -13.41 20.61 -0.64
C LYS A 203 -14.02 20.16 -1.97
N ARG A 204 -13.79 20.92 -3.05
CA ARG A 204 -14.24 20.56 -4.40
C ARG A 204 -13.67 19.22 -4.87
N VAL A 205 -12.37 19.00 -4.70
CA VAL A 205 -11.67 17.83 -5.26
C VAL A 205 -11.82 16.60 -4.36
N PHE A 206 -11.64 16.74 -3.05
CA PHE A 206 -11.68 15.61 -2.14
C PHE A 206 -13.07 15.29 -1.60
N SER A 207 -14.04 16.22 -1.73
CA SER A 207 -15.36 16.09 -1.11
C SER A 207 -15.27 15.82 0.40
N ALA A 208 -14.20 16.29 1.02
CA ALA A 208 -13.87 16.13 2.43
C ALA A 208 -13.35 17.48 2.95
N ASP A 209 -13.57 17.71 4.24
CA ASP A 209 -12.97 18.86 4.92
C ASP A 209 -11.52 18.51 5.31
N PHE A 210 -10.68 19.55 5.39
CA PHE A 210 -9.35 19.48 5.98
C PHE A 210 -9.49 19.32 7.51
N SER A 211 -8.45 18.80 8.16
CA SER A 211 -8.50 18.52 9.60
C SER A 211 -8.30 19.78 10.44
N GLU A 212 -8.78 19.76 11.69
CA GLU A 212 -8.45 20.82 12.68
C GLU A 212 -6.94 20.96 12.89
N GLN A 213 -6.17 19.87 12.69
CA GLN A 213 -4.71 19.88 12.78
C GLN A 213 -4.08 20.69 11.64
N ASP A 214 -4.66 20.64 10.44
CA ASP A 214 -4.17 21.40 9.29
C ASP A 214 -4.35 22.90 9.50
N VAL A 215 -5.48 23.30 10.10
CA VAL A 215 -5.75 24.70 10.47
C VAL A 215 -4.79 25.16 11.55
N ALA A 216 -4.62 24.37 12.62
CA ALA A 216 -3.71 24.70 13.71
C ALA A 216 -2.26 24.83 13.23
N ALA A 217 -1.81 23.95 12.34
CA ALA A 217 -0.45 24.01 11.77
C ALA A 217 -0.25 25.28 10.92
N LEU A 218 -1.27 25.71 10.17
CA LEU A 218 -1.21 26.95 9.41
C LEU A 218 -1.16 28.18 10.31
N ASP A 219 -1.99 28.21 11.35
CA ASP A 219 -2.03 29.32 12.32
C ASP A 219 -0.71 29.42 13.12
N GLU A 220 -0.14 28.28 13.53
CA GLU A 220 1.18 28.20 14.16
C GLU A 220 2.28 28.72 13.23
N ALA A 221 2.26 28.32 11.95
CA ALA A 221 3.22 28.81 10.96
C ALA A 221 3.12 30.33 10.74
N ALA A 222 1.90 30.86 10.69
CA ALA A 222 1.64 32.29 10.56
C ALA A 222 2.11 33.08 11.79
N GLU A 223 1.86 32.57 12.99
CA GLU A 223 2.34 33.17 14.24
C GLU A 223 3.87 33.15 14.33
N LEU A 224 4.50 32.03 13.95
CA LEU A 224 5.95 31.91 13.94
C LEU A 224 6.59 32.90 12.95
N SER A 225 6.02 33.05 11.75
CA SER A 225 6.46 34.04 10.76
C SER A 225 6.34 35.47 11.29
N ARG A 226 5.21 35.82 11.90
CA ARG A 226 4.99 37.16 12.49
C ARG A 226 5.98 37.48 13.60
N THR A 227 6.27 36.51 14.47
CA THR A 227 7.13 36.72 15.65
C THR A 227 8.61 36.73 15.30
N THR A 228 9.04 35.93 14.33
CA THR A 228 10.47 35.74 13.99
C THR A 228 10.91 36.49 12.73
N GLY A 229 9.98 36.91 11.88
CA GLY A 229 10.27 37.46 10.55
C GLY A 229 10.69 36.42 9.51
N ALA A 230 10.68 35.12 9.84
CA ALA A 230 10.99 34.06 8.89
C ALA A 230 9.92 33.94 7.79
N ALA A 231 10.34 33.51 6.59
CA ALA A 231 9.46 33.40 5.43
C ALA A 231 8.36 32.36 5.64
N LEU A 232 7.09 32.82 5.66
CA LEU A 232 5.92 31.97 5.91
C LEU A 232 5.84 30.76 4.97
N THR A 233 6.17 30.92 3.70
CA THR A 233 6.18 29.82 2.72
C THR A 233 7.13 28.68 3.09
N GLN A 234 8.28 28.98 3.71
CA GLN A 234 9.23 27.97 4.17
C GLN A 234 8.76 27.27 5.45
N ILE A 235 8.08 27.99 6.34
CA ILE A 235 7.51 27.42 7.57
C ILE A 235 6.34 26.48 7.23
N ILE A 236 5.49 26.87 6.29
CA ILE A 236 4.39 26.00 5.82
C ILE A 236 4.95 24.76 5.11
N LEU A 237 5.95 24.93 4.24
CA LEU A 237 6.60 23.81 3.56
C LEU A 237 7.19 22.81 4.56
N SER A 238 7.93 23.30 5.56
CA SER A 238 8.53 22.44 6.58
C SER A 238 7.48 21.79 7.49
N SER A 239 6.39 22.49 7.79
CA SER A 239 5.25 21.94 8.55
C SER A 239 4.55 20.83 7.77
N ALA A 240 4.33 21.02 6.47
CA ALA A 240 3.76 20.02 5.58
C ALA A 240 4.68 18.79 5.43
N ASP A 241 6.00 19.00 5.39
CA ASP A 241 6.97 17.90 5.45
C ASP A 241 6.94 17.17 6.79
N ARG A 242 6.89 17.91 7.91
CA ARG A 242 6.83 17.35 9.26
C ARG A 242 5.60 16.46 9.48
N VAL A 243 4.41 16.92 9.06
CA VAL A 243 3.18 16.14 9.19
C VAL A 243 3.26 14.83 8.39
N ARG A 244 3.87 14.87 7.19
CA ARG A 244 4.11 13.66 6.38
C ARG A 244 5.12 12.72 7.03
N GLU A 245 6.19 13.25 7.63
CA GLU A 245 7.19 12.45 8.37
C GLU A 245 6.60 11.79 9.62
N ASP A 246 5.76 12.52 10.38
CA ASP A 246 5.07 11.96 11.56
C ASP A 246 4.14 10.81 11.15
N LEU A 247 3.37 10.98 10.07
CA LEU A 247 2.55 9.89 9.54
C LEU A 247 3.41 8.71 9.09
N ARG A 248 4.51 8.96 8.38
CA ARG A 248 5.45 7.91 7.96
C ARG A 248 5.98 7.13 9.17
N PHE A 249 6.44 7.82 10.22
CA PHE A 249 6.91 7.16 11.45
C PHE A 249 5.83 6.28 12.09
N GLN A 250 4.58 6.75 12.13
CA GLN A 250 3.45 5.95 12.60
C GLN A 250 3.21 4.72 11.73
N ILE A 251 3.28 4.87 10.40
CA ILE A 251 3.13 3.77 9.44
C ILE A 251 4.26 2.75 9.62
N SER A 252 5.51 3.17 9.65
CA SER A 252 6.67 2.29 9.86
C SER A 252 6.56 1.50 11.17
N ASN A 253 6.12 2.13 12.27
CA ASN A 253 5.86 1.45 13.53
C ASN A 253 4.73 0.42 13.43
N ARG A 254 3.65 0.72 12.71
CA ARG A 254 2.55 -0.23 12.47
C ARG A 254 3.04 -1.41 11.63
N ILE A 255 3.82 -1.17 10.57
CA ILE A 255 4.43 -2.21 9.73
C ILE A 255 5.29 -3.14 10.58
N ALA A 256 6.22 -2.59 11.38
CA ALA A 256 7.11 -3.39 12.22
C ALA A 256 6.34 -4.31 13.19
N ARG A 257 5.28 -3.79 13.84
CA ARG A 257 4.41 -4.59 14.71
C ARG A 257 3.61 -5.64 13.94
N LEU A 258 3.16 -5.33 12.73
CA LEU A 258 2.45 -6.27 11.88
C LEU A 258 3.36 -7.42 11.45
N SER A 259 4.65 -7.17 11.17
CA SER A 259 5.61 -8.23 10.79
C SER A 259 5.70 -9.32 11.86
N VAL A 260 5.70 -8.92 13.14
CA VAL A 260 5.65 -9.86 14.27
C VAL A 260 4.29 -10.54 14.37
N LYS A 261 3.18 -9.79 14.25
CA LYS A 261 1.82 -10.36 14.34
C LYS A 261 1.52 -11.37 13.23
N LEU A 262 2.12 -11.24 12.05
CA LEU A 262 1.96 -12.19 10.95
C LEU A 262 2.52 -13.58 11.27
N MET A 263 3.44 -13.71 12.23
CA MET A 263 3.95 -15.02 12.66
C MET A 263 2.89 -15.84 13.42
N ILE A 264 1.91 -15.19 14.06
CA ILE A 264 0.90 -15.87 14.89
C ILE A 264 -0.09 -16.69 14.04
N PRO A 265 -0.79 -16.10 13.03
CA PRO A 265 -1.64 -16.88 12.13
C PRO A 265 -0.89 -18.02 11.48
N LEU A 266 0.37 -17.76 11.12
CA LEU A 266 1.21 -18.72 10.44
C LEU A 266 1.54 -19.91 11.35
N GLY A 267 2.04 -19.67 12.55
CA GLY A 267 2.38 -20.74 13.50
C GLY A 267 1.16 -21.56 13.90
N VAL A 268 0.04 -20.91 14.22
CA VAL A 268 -1.18 -21.56 14.71
C VAL A 268 -1.91 -22.32 13.61
N ALA A 269 -1.84 -21.87 12.35
CA ALA A 269 -2.47 -22.57 11.23
C ALA A 269 -1.57 -23.66 10.64
N VAL A 270 -0.28 -23.38 10.45
CA VAL A 270 0.62 -24.26 9.69
C VAL A 270 1.05 -25.48 10.50
N LEU A 271 1.35 -25.34 11.79
CA LEU A 271 1.81 -26.48 12.59
C LEU A 271 0.73 -27.58 12.71
N PRO A 272 -0.53 -27.27 13.09
CA PRO A 272 -1.57 -28.30 13.14
C PRO A 272 -1.95 -28.80 11.74
N ALA A 273 -1.94 -27.93 10.73
CA ALA A 273 -2.16 -28.36 9.35
C ALA A 273 -1.08 -29.32 8.85
N PHE A 274 0.19 -29.12 9.20
CA PHE A 274 1.27 -30.05 8.84
C PHE A 274 1.05 -31.43 9.44
N ILE A 275 0.65 -31.49 10.72
CA ILE A 275 0.32 -32.74 11.41
C ILE A 275 -0.83 -33.46 10.68
N LEU A 276 -1.91 -32.73 10.41
CA LEU A 276 -3.11 -33.27 9.77
C LEU A 276 -2.88 -33.69 8.31
N LEU A 277 -2.09 -32.94 7.56
CA LEU A 277 -1.84 -33.20 6.13
C LEU A 277 -0.77 -34.27 5.91
N SER A 278 0.20 -34.41 6.82
CA SER A 278 1.38 -35.26 6.58
C SER A 278 1.44 -36.42 7.57
N ILE A 279 1.46 -36.13 8.87
CA ILE A 279 1.72 -37.14 9.90
C ILE A 279 0.54 -38.11 10.02
N VAL A 280 -0.69 -37.60 10.04
CA VAL A 280 -1.89 -38.44 10.21
C VAL A 280 -2.06 -39.44 9.06
N PRO A 281 -2.00 -39.04 7.76
CA PRO A 281 -2.07 -39.99 6.65
C PRO A 281 -0.95 -41.04 6.67
N ILE A 282 0.29 -40.63 6.98
CA ILE A 282 1.43 -41.55 7.08
C ILE A 282 1.19 -42.58 8.19
N ALA A 283 0.73 -42.14 9.36
CA ALA A 283 0.43 -43.01 10.50
C ALA A 283 -0.71 -44.00 10.17
N ILE A 284 -1.79 -43.53 9.55
CA ILE A 284 -2.89 -44.39 9.08
C ILE A 284 -2.37 -45.44 8.10
N SER A 285 -1.51 -45.02 7.16
CA SER A 285 -0.98 -45.93 6.16
C SER A 285 -0.12 -47.03 6.78
N LEU A 286 0.77 -46.68 7.71
CA LEU A 286 1.61 -47.64 8.45
C LEU A 286 0.77 -48.63 9.26
N LEU A 287 -0.30 -48.16 9.91
CA LEU A 287 -1.22 -49.02 10.66
C LEU A 287 -2.05 -49.94 9.77
N SER A 288 -2.39 -49.50 8.56
CA SER A 288 -3.12 -50.33 7.60
C SER A 288 -2.24 -51.40 6.95
N ASN A 289 -0.96 -51.09 6.73
CA ASN A 289 -0.01 -52.00 6.07
C ASN A 289 0.54 -53.08 7.02
N SER A 290 0.47 -52.89 8.35
CA SER A 290 0.87 -53.90 9.34
C SER A 290 -0.20 -54.98 9.60
N GLN A 291 -1.38 -54.87 8.99
CA GLN A 291 -2.46 -55.86 9.09
C GLN A 291 -2.59 -56.79 7.86
N GLN A 292 -1.65 -56.70 6.91
CA GLN A 292 -1.48 -57.66 5.80
C GLN A 292 -0.22 -58.49 6.01
#